data_AF-A0AA96F6A0-F1
#
_entry.id   AF-A0AA96F6A0-F1
#
_cell.length_a   1.000
_cell.length_b   1.000
_cell.length_c   1.000
_cell.angle_alpha   90.00
_cell.angle_beta   90.00
_cell.angle_gamma   90.00
#
_symmetry.space_group_name_H-M   'P 1'
#
loop_
_entity.id
_entity.type
_entity.pdbx_description
1 polymer ?
#
loop_
_entity_poly.entity_id
_entity_poly.type
_entity_poly.pdbx_seq_one_letter_code
_entity_poly.pdbx_strand_id
1 'polypeptide(L)'
;MRTFATRRNADGGFSLVELLVTMVIIAILVGIGIPIFLNQRTKAADTATRSDAVNLGLAIHTENEPIPVVKVERRTDGYYIDDKFAMPASKGVQLVTFTTTGLHWCIQLSHPQGAVAKSPGIRYDSERGLEDGLACG
;
A
#
# COMPACT_ATOMS: atom_id res chain seq x y z
N MET A 1 -36.88 -61.73 17.61
CA MET A 1 -36.56 -61.27 18.98
C MET A 1 -35.08 -61.57 19.27
N ARG A 2 -34.20 -60.57 19.10
CA ARG A 2 -32.91 -60.46 19.81
C ARG A 2 -32.66 -58.97 20.06
N THR A 3 -32.22 -58.72 21.28
CA THR A 3 -32.39 -57.52 22.09
C THR A 3 -31.19 -56.57 21.95
N PHE A 4 -31.45 -55.28 22.18
CA PHE A 4 -30.57 -54.09 22.06
C PHE A 4 -29.14 -54.20 22.63
N ALA A 5 -28.19 -53.49 22.00
CA ALA A 5 -27.11 -52.77 22.71
C ALA A 5 -26.58 -51.57 21.90
N THR A 6 -27.10 -50.37 22.18
CA THR A 6 -26.54 -49.06 21.81
C THR A 6 -25.40 -48.70 22.78
N ARG A 7 -24.14 -48.63 22.33
CA ARG A 7 -22.96 -48.03 23.02
C ARG A 7 -21.87 -47.78 21.96
N ARG A 8 -21.17 -46.66 21.81
CA ARG A 8 -21.05 -45.37 22.51
C ARG A 8 -20.69 -44.34 21.41
N ASN A 9 -21.05 -43.08 21.62
CA ASN A 9 -20.59 -41.96 20.83
C ASN A 9 -19.08 -42.08 20.57
N ALA A 10 -18.65 -41.85 19.33
CA ALA A 10 -17.26 -41.61 18.99
C ALA A 10 -16.88 -40.23 19.55
N ASP A 11 -16.75 -40.13 20.87
CA ASP A 11 -16.22 -38.97 21.57
C ASP A 11 -14.70 -38.94 21.35
N GLY A 12 -14.29 -38.69 20.10
CA GLY A 12 -12.92 -38.39 19.72
C GLY A 12 -12.57 -36.97 20.18
N GLY A 13 -12.37 -36.79 21.48
CA GLY A 13 -11.83 -35.56 22.04
C GLY A 13 -10.37 -35.37 21.64
N PHE A 14 -9.99 -34.13 21.34
CA PHE A 14 -8.60 -33.74 21.08
C PHE A 14 -7.74 -34.05 22.33
N SER A 15 -6.59 -34.69 22.15
CA SER A 15 -5.67 -34.98 23.25
C SER A 15 -5.05 -33.69 23.79
N LEU A 16 -4.82 -33.63 25.11
CA LEU A 16 -4.06 -32.54 25.74
C LEU A 16 -2.67 -32.36 25.11
N VAL A 17 -2.05 -33.46 24.70
CA VAL A 17 -0.72 -33.44 24.06
C VAL A 17 -0.80 -32.84 22.66
N GLU A 18 -1.87 -33.09 21.91
CA GLU A 18 -2.05 -32.53 20.56
C GLU A 18 -2.29 -31.02 20.62
N LEU A 19 -3.09 -30.55 21.59
CA LEU A 19 -3.26 -29.11 21.81
C LEU A 19 -1.94 -28.46 22.25
N LEU A 20 -1.19 -29.12 23.13
CA LEU A 20 0.09 -28.61 23.62
C LEU A 20 1.11 -28.45 22.48
N VAL A 21 1.31 -29.49 21.66
CA VAL A 21 2.26 -29.43 20.54
C VAL A 21 1.85 -28.37 19.52
N THR A 22 0.56 -28.24 19.25
CA THR A 22 0.04 -27.22 18.34
C THR A 22 0.35 -25.81 18.83
N MET A 23 0.16 -25.53 20.14
CA MET A 23 0.49 -24.23 20.74
C MET A 23 1.98 -23.89 20.62
N VAL A 24 2.86 -24.88 20.76
CA VAL A 24 4.31 -24.69 20.59
C VAL A 24 4.65 -24.37 19.13
N ILE A 25 4.05 -25.08 18.17
CA ILE A 25 4.30 -24.85 16.75
C ILE A 25 3.80 -23.47 16.32
N ILE A 26 2.57 -23.07 16.69
CA ILE A 26 2.05 -21.75 16.33
C ILE A 26 2.88 -20.62 16.98
N ALA A 27 3.41 -20.82 18.19
CA ALA A 27 4.26 -19.82 18.84
C ALA A 27 5.53 -19.55 18.02
N ILE A 28 6.17 -20.61 17.49
CA ILE A 28 7.35 -20.49 16.62
C ILE A 28 6.98 -19.81 15.30
N LEU A 29 5.88 -20.23 14.66
CA LEU A 29 5.42 -19.66 13.38
C LEU A 29 5.09 -18.18 13.51
N VAL A 30 4.37 -17.78 14.55
CA VAL A 30 4.00 -16.38 14.81
C VAL A 30 5.24 -15.54 15.10
N GLY A 31 6.22 -16.07 15.84
CA GLY A 31 7.47 -15.38 16.17
C GLY A 31 8.25 -14.93 14.92
N ILE A 32 8.26 -15.73 13.86
CA ILE A 32 8.92 -15.39 12.59
C ILE A 32 7.94 -14.66 11.64
N GLY A 33 6.66 -15.04 11.67
CA GLY A 33 5.64 -14.55 10.75
C GLY A 33 5.30 -13.07 10.93
N ILE A 34 5.13 -12.60 12.17
CA ILE A 34 4.77 -11.19 12.45
C ILE A 34 5.79 -10.20 11.89
N PRO A 35 7.11 -10.29 12.18
CA PRO A 35 8.06 -9.29 11.70
C PRO A 35 8.17 -9.29 10.16
N ILE A 36 8.11 -10.46 9.51
CA ILE A 36 8.11 -10.55 8.05
C ILE A 36 6.86 -9.89 7.48
N PHE A 37 5.69 -10.19 8.04
CA PHE A 37 4.42 -9.61 7.61
C PHE A 37 4.43 -8.08 7.75
N LEU A 38 4.91 -7.54 8.87
CA LEU A 38 5.01 -6.10 9.07
C LEU A 38 5.94 -5.44 8.06
N ASN A 39 7.12 -6.04 7.80
CA ASN A 39 8.04 -5.54 6.79
C ASN A 39 7.44 -5.58 5.38
N GLN A 40 6.71 -6.64 5.04
CA GLN A 40 6.00 -6.73 3.75
C GLN A 40 4.95 -5.62 3.60
N ARG A 41 4.19 -5.31 4.65
CA ARG A 41 3.22 -4.21 4.63
C ARG A 41 3.89 -2.86 4.41
N THR A 42 5.02 -2.62 5.07
CA THR A 42 5.81 -1.39 4.89
C THR A 42 6.34 -1.26 3.45
N LYS A 43 6.87 -2.34 2.88
CA LYS A 43 7.32 -2.35 1.48
C LYS A 43 6.17 -2.16 0.49
N ALA A 44 5.02 -2.78 0.75
CA ALA A 44 3.83 -2.62 -0.08
C ALA A 44 3.34 -1.16 -0.09
N ALA A 45 3.40 -0.47 1.05
CA ALA A 45 3.14 0.96 1.13
C ALA A 45 4.09 1.78 0.25
N ASP A 46 5.40 1.50 0.32
CA ASP A 46 6.39 2.19 -0.54
C ASP A 46 6.14 1.92 -2.02
N THR A 47 5.86 0.66 -2.41
CA THR A 47 5.55 0.29 -3.79
C THR A 47 4.28 0.95 -4.31
N ALA A 48 3.23 1.03 -3.48
CA ALA A 48 1.99 1.70 -3.84
C ALA A 48 2.22 3.18 -4.13
N THR A 49 2.97 3.88 -3.28
CA THR A 49 3.32 5.29 -3.50
C THR A 49 4.14 5.50 -4.76
N ARG A 50 5.12 4.63 -5.05
CA ARG A 50 5.90 4.71 -6.30
C ARG A 50 5.02 4.51 -7.53
N SER A 51 4.13 3.52 -7.49
CA SER A 51 3.22 3.24 -8.59
C SER A 51 2.31 4.44 -8.86
N ASP A 52 1.73 5.01 -7.82
CA ASP A 52 0.89 6.21 -7.94
C ASP A 52 1.70 7.38 -8.50
N ALA A 53 2.93 7.60 -8.03
CA ALA A 53 3.78 8.72 -8.49
C ALA A 53 4.11 8.60 -9.98
N VAL A 54 4.48 7.40 -10.45
CA VAL A 54 4.77 7.17 -11.88
C VAL A 54 3.53 7.32 -12.74
N ASN A 55 2.41 6.69 -12.34
CA ASN A 55 1.17 6.74 -13.12
C ASN A 55 0.60 8.15 -13.19
N LEU A 56 0.63 8.89 -12.07
CA LEU A 56 0.18 10.27 -12.02
C LEU A 56 1.11 11.18 -12.83
N GLY A 57 2.42 10.95 -12.77
CA GLY A 57 3.38 11.66 -13.61
C GLY A 57 3.10 11.48 -15.10
N LEU A 58 2.78 10.26 -15.54
CA LEU A 58 2.38 9.98 -16.93
C LEU A 58 1.06 10.67 -17.31
N ALA A 59 0.08 10.67 -16.41
CA ALA A 59 -1.18 11.37 -16.64
C ALA A 59 -0.97 12.88 -16.80
N ILE A 60 -0.14 13.49 -15.95
CA ILE A 60 0.25 14.90 -16.05
C ILE A 60 0.97 15.16 -17.38
N HIS A 61 1.96 14.34 -17.76
CA HIS A 61 2.65 14.48 -19.04
C HIS A 61 1.69 14.47 -20.25
N THR A 62 0.61 13.69 -20.17
CA THR A 62 -0.37 13.59 -21.26
C THR A 62 -1.27 14.83 -21.36
N GLU A 63 -1.65 15.42 -20.23
CA GLU A 63 -2.52 16.61 -20.18
C GLU A 63 -1.74 17.93 -20.35
N ASN A 64 -0.42 17.94 -20.11
CA ASN A 64 0.42 19.15 -20.11
C ASN A 64 0.73 19.74 -21.50
N GLU A 65 0.08 19.26 -22.55
CA GLU A 65 0.27 19.68 -23.95
C GLU A 65 -1.09 20.00 -24.58
N PRO A 66 -1.38 21.24 -25.05
CA PRO A 66 -0.54 22.45 -25.09
C PRO A 66 -0.74 23.40 -23.89
N ILE A 67 -1.53 23.01 -22.89
CA ILE A 67 -1.85 23.83 -21.71
C ILE A 67 -1.07 23.27 -20.52
N PRO A 68 -0.31 24.09 -19.76
CA PRO A 68 0.39 23.59 -18.59
C PRO A 68 -0.62 23.16 -17.52
N VAL A 69 -0.45 21.97 -16.96
CA VAL A 69 -1.22 21.49 -15.82
C VAL A 69 -0.99 22.46 -14.66
N VAL A 70 -2.05 23.05 -14.15
CA VAL A 70 -1.95 24.06 -13.08
C VAL A 70 -2.31 23.44 -11.73
N LYS A 71 -3.15 22.40 -11.74
CA LYS A 71 -3.63 21.78 -10.50
C LYS A 71 -3.67 20.27 -10.56
N VAL A 72 -3.07 19.67 -9.55
CA VAL A 72 -3.22 18.25 -9.20
C VAL A 72 -3.80 18.19 -7.81
N GLU A 73 -4.94 17.52 -7.66
CA GLU A 73 -5.64 17.37 -6.39
C GLU A 73 -5.90 15.91 -6.09
N ARG A 74 -5.82 15.55 -4.81
CA ARG A 74 -6.32 14.26 -4.34
C ARG A 74 -7.70 14.44 -3.72
N ARG A 75 -8.68 13.70 -4.23
CA ARG A 75 -10.04 13.59 -3.66
C ARG A 75 -10.23 12.20 -3.03
N THR A 76 -11.44 11.93 -2.54
CA THR A 76 -11.77 10.67 -1.84
C THR A 76 -11.64 9.43 -2.72
N ASP A 77 -11.87 9.59 -4.01
CA ASP A 77 -11.99 8.53 -5.02
C ASP A 77 -10.76 8.43 -5.94
N GLY A 78 -9.92 9.47 -6.01
CA GLY A 78 -8.73 9.45 -6.86
C GLY A 78 -7.98 10.76 -6.95
N TYR A 79 -7.07 10.82 -7.92
CA TYR A 79 -6.36 12.01 -8.32
C TYR A 79 -7.07 12.70 -9.46
N TYR A 80 -7.09 14.02 -9.40
CA TYR A 80 -7.71 14.90 -10.36
C TYR A 80 -6.67 15.85 -10.93
N ILE A 81 -6.70 16.06 -12.24
CA ILE A 81 -5.88 17.02 -12.96
C ILE A 81 -6.84 18.04 -13.55
N ASP A 82 -6.71 19.30 -13.14
CA ASP A 82 -7.59 20.40 -13.56
C ASP A 82 -9.09 20.02 -13.54
N ASP A 83 -9.54 19.52 -12.37
CA ASP A 83 -10.91 19.06 -12.10
C ASP A 83 -11.39 17.80 -12.85
N LYS A 84 -10.57 17.20 -13.71
CA LYS A 84 -10.87 15.92 -14.37
C LYS A 84 -10.27 14.76 -13.60
N PHE A 85 -11.05 13.69 -13.45
CA PHE A 85 -10.55 12.45 -12.86
C PHE A 85 -9.42 11.87 -13.73
N ALA A 86 -8.26 11.63 -13.14
CA ALA A 86 -7.09 11.10 -13.83
C ALA A 86 -6.87 9.61 -13.52
N MET A 87 -6.83 9.24 -12.25
CA MET A 87 -6.60 7.86 -11.82
C MET A 87 -7.09 7.62 -10.38
N PRO A 88 -7.47 6.37 -10.03
CA PRO A 88 -7.78 6.02 -8.65
C PRO A 88 -6.53 6.15 -7.76
N ALA A 89 -6.73 6.52 -6.49
CA ALA A 89 -5.64 6.62 -5.53
C ALA A 89 -5.42 5.31 -4.79
N SER A 90 -4.17 4.87 -4.67
CA SER A 90 -3.84 3.71 -3.86
C SER A 90 -4.15 3.97 -2.39
N LYS A 91 -4.59 2.93 -1.67
CA LYS A 91 -4.98 3.04 -0.26
C LYS A 91 -3.81 3.58 0.57
N GLY A 92 -4.06 4.66 1.31
CA GLY A 92 -3.11 5.25 2.24
C GLY A 92 -2.07 6.18 1.61
N VAL A 93 -1.95 6.22 0.27
CA VAL A 93 -1.07 7.17 -0.42
C VAL A 93 -1.69 8.56 -0.36
N GLN A 94 -0.91 9.60 -0.05
CA GLN A 94 -1.33 10.99 0.12
C GLN A 94 -0.58 11.89 -0.86
N LEU A 95 -1.26 12.88 -1.43
CA LEU A 95 -0.61 13.96 -2.18
C LEU A 95 -0.03 14.96 -1.16
N VAL A 96 1.28 15.15 -1.20
CA VAL A 96 1.99 16.08 -0.32
C VAL A 96 2.05 17.45 -0.98
N THR A 97 2.57 17.50 -2.20
CA THR A 97 2.68 18.75 -2.95
C THR A 97 2.71 18.48 -4.46
N PHE A 98 2.30 19.47 -5.22
CA PHE A 98 2.51 19.59 -6.65
C PHE A 98 3.03 21.00 -6.91
N THR A 99 4.20 21.11 -7.57
CA THR A 99 4.80 22.40 -7.92
C THR A 99 5.03 22.46 -9.43
N THR A 100 4.89 23.66 -9.98
CA THR A 100 5.06 23.95 -11.41
C THR A 100 5.95 25.18 -11.56
N THR A 101 7.05 25.05 -12.28
CA THR A 101 8.01 26.11 -12.59
C THR A 101 8.23 26.17 -14.10
N GLY A 102 7.47 27.04 -14.78
CA GLY A 102 7.47 27.08 -16.24
C GLY A 102 6.88 25.80 -16.83
N LEU A 103 7.71 25.05 -17.58
CA LEU A 103 7.34 23.73 -18.12
C LEU A 103 7.71 22.57 -17.18
N HIS A 104 8.51 22.85 -16.16
CA HIS A 104 8.90 21.83 -15.19
C HIS A 104 7.82 21.68 -14.13
N TRP A 105 7.57 20.45 -13.74
CA TRP A 105 6.67 20.16 -12.64
C TRP A 105 7.21 19.02 -11.79
N CYS A 106 6.79 19.01 -10.53
CA CYS A 106 7.16 17.99 -9.56
C CYS A 106 5.93 17.63 -8.73
N ILE A 107 5.64 16.34 -8.63
CA ILE A 107 4.65 15.80 -7.68
C ILE A 107 5.36 15.06 -6.56
N GLN A 108 4.83 15.16 -5.35
CA GLN A 108 5.31 14.43 -4.19
C GLN A 108 4.16 13.71 -3.52
N LEU A 109 4.34 12.41 -3.34
CA LEU A 109 3.39 11.54 -2.67
C LEU A 109 4.00 10.93 -1.40
N SER A 110 3.18 10.66 -0.40
CA SER A 110 3.62 10.00 0.84
C SER A 110 2.71 8.84 1.22
N HIS A 111 3.20 7.97 2.11
CA HIS A 111 2.39 6.96 2.76
C HIS A 111 2.83 6.81 4.22
N PRO A 112 1.93 6.93 5.21
CA PRO A 112 2.30 7.00 6.63
C PRO A 112 2.92 5.70 7.17
N GLN A 113 2.61 4.57 6.53
CA GLN A 113 3.14 3.24 6.88
C GLN A 113 4.33 2.81 5.98
N GLY A 114 4.77 3.66 5.05
CA GLY A 114 5.95 3.38 4.24
C GLY A 114 7.24 3.54 5.04
N ALA A 115 8.35 2.96 4.58
CA ALA A 115 9.66 3.25 5.13
C ALA A 115 10.26 4.46 4.42
N VAL A 116 10.27 4.43 3.08
CA VAL A 116 10.80 5.51 2.24
C VAL A 116 9.72 6.54 1.93
N ALA A 117 8.48 6.09 1.73
CA ALA A 117 7.35 6.95 1.37
C ALA A 117 6.86 7.84 2.52
N LYS A 118 7.38 7.71 3.75
CA LYS A 118 6.81 8.38 4.92
C LYS A 118 7.13 9.87 4.97
N SER A 119 8.40 10.25 4.82
CA SER A 119 8.85 11.65 4.86
C SER A 119 10.27 11.74 4.27
N PRO A 120 10.55 12.68 3.34
CA PRO A 120 9.59 13.62 2.73
C PRO A 120 8.54 12.92 1.85
N GLY A 121 8.81 11.71 1.39
CA GLY A 121 7.94 10.96 0.48
C GLY A 121 8.71 10.51 -0.75
N ILE A 122 7.96 10.14 -1.78
CA ILE A 122 8.47 9.82 -3.11
C ILE A 122 8.05 10.93 -4.05
N ARG A 123 9.00 11.44 -4.83
CA ARG A 123 8.73 12.49 -5.82
C ARG A 123 8.85 11.95 -7.23
N TYR A 124 8.07 12.54 -8.13
CA TYR A 124 8.25 12.39 -9.57
C TYR A 124 8.46 13.77 -10.17
N ASP A 125 9.61 13.95 -10.81
CA ASP A 125 10.04 15.18 -11.43
C ASP A 125 9.97 15.05 -12.96
N SER A 126 9.46 16.08 -13.64
CA SER A 126 9.30 16.08 -15.10
C SER A 126 10.61 15.87 -15.88
N GLU A 127 11.78 16.18 -15.31
CA GLU A 127 13.09 16.00 -15.94
C GLU A 127 13.80 14.72 -15.48
N ARG A 128 13.72 14.41 -14.18
CA ARG A 128 14.49 13.33 -13.55
C ARG A 128 13.70 12.05 -13.32
N GLY A 129 12.38 12.10 -13.50
CA GLY A 129 11.48 10.99 -13.22
C GLY A 129 11.35 10.72 -11.73
N LEU A 130 11.26 9.44 -11.36
CA LEU A 130 11.00 8.99 -9.99
C LEU A 130 12.25 9.07 -9.12
N GLU A 131 12.16 9.78 -7.99
CA GLU A 131 13.23 9.90 -7.01
C GLU A 131 12.69 9.71 -5.58
N ASP A 132 13.52 9.14 -4.72
CA ASP A 132 13.16 8.84 -3.33
C ASP A 132 13.79 9.82 -2.35
N GLY A 133 13.06 10.15 -1.27
CA GLY A 133 13.66 10.85 -0.13
C GLY A 133 14.01 12.31 -0.38
N LEU A 134 13.55 12.87 -1.50
CA LEU A 134 13.71 14.28 -1.85
C LEU A 134 12.33 14.93 -1.94
N ALA A 135 12.20 16.15 -1.42
CA ALA A 135 10.99 16.94 -1.56
C ALA A 135 10.95 17.63 -2.94
N CYS A 136 9.75 17.94 -3.44
CA CYS A 136 9.61 18.94 -4.50
C CYS A 136 10.02 20.31 -3.94
N GLY A 137 10.86 21.00 -4.70
CA GLY A 137 11.32 22.36 -4.40
C GLY A 137 10.36 23.41 -4.91
#